data_AF-A0A8P4GAG4-F1
#
_entry.id   AF-A0A8P4GAG4-F1
#
_cell.length_a   1.000
_cell.length_b   1.000
_cell.length_c   1.000
_cell.angle_alpha   90.00
_cell.angle_beta   90.00
_cell.angle_gamma   90.00
#
_symmetry.space_group_name_H-M   'P 1'
#
loop_
_entity.id
_entity.type
_entity.pdbx_description
1 polymer ?
#
loop_
_entity_poly.entity_id
_entity_poly.type
_entity_poly.pdbx_seq_one_letter_code
_entity_poly.pdbx_strand_id
1 'polypeptide(L)'
;MDESSFLLGEHRHAAQSPWFAPVMTLKTSAPLRAEPKKKKKVDPKKDQLIKDRLKKKVKKLEKIPPELIPIEDFSQAKYVDKTRQRFPPRLSFEESERRAKLLKDWSRYKQEQHMAEMKAVKLALEAQREALQELKLESEELYQAALKPDPLLFPFTREGLAYTPPKATYYAPDGKYNNITKVYTQ
;
A
#
# COMPACT_ATOMS: atom_id res chain seq x y z
N MET A 1 -51.25 -34.07 44.87
CA MET A 1 -51.82 -32.72 44.96
C MET A 1 -50.85 -31.75 44.29
N ASP A 2 -50.95 -31.37 43.03
CA ASP A 2 -51.75 -31.79 41.88
C ASP A 2 -51.06 -31.22 40.63
N GLU A 3 -51.17 -31.98 39.54
CA GLU A 3 -51.23 -31.57 38.12
C GLU A 3 -50.10 -30.69 37.53
N SER A 4 -49.17 -31.24 36.75
CA SER A 4 -49.26 -31.66 35.33
C SER A 4 -49.51 -30.52 34.33
N SER A 5 -48.49 -30.20 33.52
CA SER A 5 -48.64 -30.12 32.06
C SER A 5 -47.27 -30.15 31.37
N PHE A 6 -46.93 -31.34 30.90
CA PHE A 6 -45.98 -31.58 29.81
C PHE A 6 -46.63 -31.18 28.48
N LEU A 7 -45.94 -30.38 27.66
CA LEU A 7 -46.04 -30.39 26.19
C LEU A 7 -44.65 -29.98 25.65
N LEU A 8 -43.81 -30.93 25.21
CA LEU A 8 -43.67 -31.44 23.83
C LEU A 8 -43.49 -30.37 22.75
N GLY A 9 -42.45 -30.55 21.92
CA GLY A 9 -42.26 -29.85 20.64
C GLY A 9 -40.83 -29.34 20.46
N GLU A 10 -39.84 -30.22 20.41
CA GLU A 10 -39.26 -30.79 19.18
C GLU A 10 -38.50 -29.83 18.25
N HIS A 11 -37.21 -30.16 18.15
CA HIS A 11 -36.42 -30.29 16.93
C HIS A 11 -36.14 -29.08 16.02
N ARG A 12 -34.89 -28.63 16.19
CA ARG A 12 -33.83 -28.58 15.16
C ARG A 12 -34.12 -27.72 13.93
N HIS A 13 -33.35 -26.63 13.87
CA HIS A 13 -32.90 -26.00 12.64
C HIS A 13 -32.44 -27.04 11.62
N ALA A 14 -33.35 -27.46 10.73
CA ALA A 14 -32.98 -28.13 9.51
C ALA A 14 -32.55 -27.03 8.53
N ALA A 15 -31.24 -26.80 8.47
CA ALA A 15 -30.61 -26.20 7.31
C ALA A 15 -31.13 -26.96 6.09
N GLN A 16 -31.92 -26.29 5.25
CA GLN A 16 -32.38 -26.87 4.00
C GLN A 16 -31.15 -27.08 3.12
N SER A 17 -30.59 -28.28 3.21
CA SER A 17 -29.53 -28.69 2.31
C SER A 17 -30.08 -28.64 0.87
N PRO A 18 -29.31 -28.15 -0.10
CA PRO A 18 -29.74 -28.10 -1.51
C PRO A 18 -29.94 -29.49 -2.15
N TRP A 19 -29.83 -30.56 -1.36
CA TRP A 19 -29.93 -31.95 -1.76
C TRP A 19 -31.26 -32.62 -1.35
N PHE A 20 -32.14 -31.92 -0.61
CA PHE A 20 -33.52 -32.40 -0.41
C PHE A 20 -34.39 -31.97 -1.60
N ALA A 21 -34.36 -32.77 -2.66
CA ALA A 21 -35.43 -32.76 -3.65
C ALA A 21 -36.66 -33.48 -3.07
N PRO A 22 -37.87 -32.88 -3.12
CA PRO A 22 -39.07 -33.47 -2.55
C PRO A 22 -39.43 -34.78 -3.25
N VAL A 23 -39.86 -35.76 -2.44
CA VAL A 23 -40.39 -37.05 -2.90
C VAL A 23 -41.46 -36.81 -3.97
N MET A 24 -41.24 -37.47 -5.09
CA MET A 24 -41.92 -37.32 -6.35
C MET A 24 -43.45 -37.45 -6.19
N THR A 25 -44.19 -36.45 -6.63
CA THR A 25 -45.55 -36.69 -7.11
C THR A 25 -45.43 -37.56 -8.36
N LEU A 26 -45.76 -38.83 -8.25
CA LEU A 26 -45.86 -39.76 -9.37
C LEU A 26 -46.97 -39.28 -10.30
N LYS A 27 -46.61 -38.43 -11.27
CA LYS A 27 -47.50 -38.08 -12.37
C LYS A 27 -47.56 -39.28 -13.30
N THR A 28 -48.66 -40.02 -13.25
CA THR A 28 -48.97 -41.19 -14.10
C THR A 28 -49.36 -40.81 -15.53
N SER A 29 -49.33 -39.52 -15.90
CA SER A 29 -49.50 -39.12 -17.29
C SER A 29 -48.19 -39.36 -18.07
N ALA A 30 -48.31 -40.00 -19.23
CA ALA A 30 -47.18 -40.17 -20.14
C ALA A 30 -46.54 -38.79 -20.42
N PRO A 31 -45.21 -38.63 -20.30
CA PRO A 31 -44.56 -37.40 -20.71
C PRO A 31 -44.80 -37.24 -22.21
N LEU A 32 -45.70 -36.34 -22.58
CA LEU A 32 -45.84 -35.90 -23.97
C LEU A 32 -44.45 -35.47 -24.39
N ARG A 33 -43.83 -36.23 -25.31
CA ARG A 33 -42.56 -35.90 -25.96
C ARG A 33 -42.78 -34.64 -26.82
N ALA A 34 -43.00 -33.50 -26.18
CA ALA A 34 -42.84 -32.22 -26.81
C ALA A 34 -41.33 -32.04 -27.01
N GLU A 35 -40.92 -31.74 -28.24
CA GLU A 35 -39.54 -31.42 -28.56
C GLU A 35 -39.01 -30.34 -27.59
N PRO A 36 -37.78 -30.49 -27.05
CA PRO A 36 -37.21 -29.48 -26.16
C PRO A 36 -37.15 -28.15 -26.93
N LYS A 37 -38.07 -27.23 -26.62
CA LYS A 37 -38.09 -25.90 -27.22
C LYS A 37 -36.77 -25.22 -26.92
N LYS A 38 -36.02 -24.85 -27.96
CA LYS A 38 -34.74 -24.13 -27.85
C LYS A 38 -34.93 -22.97 -26.89
N LYS A 39 -34.16 -22.93 -25.79
CA LYS A 39 -34.17 -21.79 -24.87
C LYS A 39 -33.80 -20.55 -25.68
N LYS A 40 -34.68 -19.55 -25.71
CA LYS A 40 -34.44 -18.31 -26.46
C LYS A 40 -33.18 -17.65 -25.89
N LYS A 41 -32.26 -17.29 -26.78
CA LYS A 41 -31.08 -16.48 -26.44
C LYS A 41 -31.57 -15.21 -25.74
N VAL A 42 -30.86 -14.79 -24.69
CA VAL A 42 -31.22 -13.58 -23.93
C VAL A 42 -31.41 -12.42 -24.88
N ASP A 43 -32.50 -11.66 -24.67
CA ASP A 43 -32.87 -10.55 -25.54
C ASP A 43 -31.74 -9.52 -25.55
N PRO A 44 -31.24 -9.07 -26.72
CA PRO A 44 -30.14 -8.11 -26.80
C PRO A 44 -30.46 -6.78 -26.11
N LYS A 45 -31.75 -6.43 -26.00
CA LYS A 45 -32.22 -5.24 -25.26
C LYS A 45 -31.99 -5.36 -23.74
N LYS A 46 -32.12 -6.56 -23.16
CA LYS A 46 -31.83 -6.79 -21.74
C LYS A 46 -30.34 -6.63 -21.46
N ASP A 47 -29.51 -7.14 -22.36
CA ASP A 47 -28.04 -7.01 -22.25
C ASP A 47 -27.59 -5.55 -22.36
N GLN A 48 -28.18 -4.77 -23.27
CA GLN A 48 -27.92 -3.33 -23.39
C GLN A 48 -28.30 -2.56 -22.12
N LEU A 49 -29.49 -2.82 -21.56
CA LEU A 49 -29.92 -2.18 -20.32
C LEU A 49 -29.02 -2.52 -19.13
N ILE A 50 -28.50 -3.75 -19.06
CA ILE A 50 -27.53 -4.16 -18.03
C ILE A 50 -26.22 -3.40 -18.22
N LYS A 51 -25.70 -3.31 -19.46
CA LYS A 51 -24.49 -2.54 -19.76
C LYS A 51 -24.63 -1.07 -19.38
N ASP A 52 -25.76 -0.43 -19.69
CA ASP A 52 -25.97 0.98 -19.39
C ASP A 52 -26.15 1.24 -17.89
N ARG A 53 -26.77 0.32 -17.15
CA ARG A 53 -26.82 0.36 -15.68
C ARG A 53 -25.43 0.22 -15.08
N LEU A 54 -24.61 -0.71 -15.58
CA LEU A 54 -23.23 -0.90 -15.13
C LEU A 54 -22.38 0.34 -15.42
N LYS A 55 -22.45 0.91 -16.63
CA LYS A 55 -21.78 2.17 -16.97
C LYS A 55 -22.16 3.30 -16.01
N LYS A 56 -23.44 3.42 -15.64
CA LYS A 56 -23.89 4.43 -14.66
C LYS A 56 -23.34 4.17 -13.25
N LYS A 57 -23.18 2.91 -12.84
CA LYS A 57 -22.57 2.56 -11.54
C LYS A 57 -21.07 2.85 -11.53
N VAL A 58 -20.35 2.48 -12.59
CA VAL A 58 -18.92 2.80 -12.75
C VAL A 58 -18.70 4.31 -12.73
N LYS A 59 -19.47 5.09 -13.51
CA LYS A 59 -19.42 6.56 -13.47
C LYS A 59 -19.75 7.18 -12.12
N LYS A 60 -20.45 6.47 -11.23
CA LYS A 60 -20.69 6.93 -9.86
C LYS A 60 -19.52 6.59 -8.94
N LEU A 61 -18.93 5.39 -9.10
CA LEU A 61 -17.75 4.97 -8.34
C LEU A 61 -16.51 5.78 -8.73
N GLU A 62 -16.28 6.05 -10.01
CA GLU A 62 -15.19 6.92 -10.50
C GLU A 62 -15.30 8.36 -10.00
N LYS A 63 -16.51 8.82 -9.66
CA LYS A 63 -16.72 10.15 -9.07
C LYS A 63 -16.40 10.20 -7.58
N ILE A 64 -16.36 9.06 -6.90
CA ILE A 64 -15.99 8.98 -5.49
C ILE A 64 -14.46 9.05 -5.44
N PRO A 65 -13.86 10.06 -4.79
CA PRO A 65 -12.42 10.11 -4.65
C PRO A 65 -11.94 8.91 -3.82
N PRO A 66 -10.85 8.23 -4.22
CA PRO A 66 -10.34 7.10 -3.49
C PRO A 66 -9.79 7.54 -2.12
N GLU A 67 -10.13 6.80 -1.07
CA GLU A 67 -9.55 7.03 0.26
C GLU A 67 -8.09 6.56 0.31
N LEU A 68 -7.19 7.39 0.83
CA LEU A 68 -5.78 7.04 0.93
C LEU A 68 -5.58 5.98 2.01
N ILE A 69 -4.71 5.01 1.73
CA ILE A 69 -4.29 4.02 2.73
C ILE A 69 -3.65 4.76 3.91
N PRO A 70 -4.10 4.53 5.15
CA PRO A 70 -3.57 5.24 6.30
C PRO A 70 -2.12 4.81 6.59
N ILE A 71 -1.29 5.78 6.96
CA ILE A 71 0.10 5.53 7.35
C ILE A 71 0.13 5.16 8.84
N GLU A 72 0.42 3.89 9.14
CA GLU A 72 0.34 3.35 10.50
C GLU A 72 1.26 4.08 11.50
N ASP A 73 2.45 4.52 11.07
CA ASP A 73 3.45 5.16 11.95
C ASP A 73 2.99 6.50 12.51
N PHE A 74 2.10 7.21 11.82
CA PHE A 74 1.53 8.46 12.33
C PHE A 74 0.41 8.21 13.35
N SER A 75 -0.11 6.99 13.46
CA SER A 75 -1.20 6.66 14.38
C SER A 75 -0.68 6.46 15.82
N GLN A 76 -0.90 7.46 16.68
CA GLN A 76 -0.40 7.46 18.07
C GLN A 76 -1.30 6.74 19.08
N ALA A 77 -2.36 6.06 18.64
CA ALA A 77 -3.39 5.48 19.52
C ALA A 77 -2.84 4.54 20.60
N LYS A 78 -1.71 3.86 20.33
CA LYS A 78 -1.06 2.94 21.27
C LYS A 78 -0.36 3.63 22.45
N TYR A 79 -0.05 4.93 22.34
CA TYR A 79 0.76 5.67 23.31
C TYR A 79 -0.04 6.63 24.21
N VAL A 80 -1.37 6.57 24.16
CA VAL A 80 -2.26 7.42 24.98
C VAL A 80 -2.26 6.97 26.46
N ASP A 81 -1.97 5.69 26.72
CA ASP A 81 -1.97 5.14 28.07
C ASP A 81 -0.78 5.67 28.90
N LYS A 82 -1.11 6.34 30.02
CA LYS A 82 -0.14 6.96 30.93
C LYS A 82 0.52 5.96 31.88
N THR A 83 0.04 4.71 31.97
CA THR A 83 0.64 3.70 32.87
C THR A 83 2.11 3.40 32.54
N ARG A 84 2.51 3.58 31.27
CA ARG A 84 3.89 3.35 30.79
C ARG A 84 4.75 4.62 30.79
N GLN A 85 4.24 5.74 31.33
CA GLN A 85 4.96 7.01 31.34
C GLN A 85 6.17 6.95 32.28
N ARG A 86 7.35 7.30 31.75
CA ARG A 86 8.56 7.50 32.55
C ARG A 86 8.68 8.98 32.90
N PHE A 87 8.81 9.31 34.18
CA PHE A 87 9.01 10.70 34.60
C PHE A 87 10.43 11.16 34.26
N PRO A 88 10.60 12.37 33.70
CA PRO A 88 11.91 12.88 33.36
C PRO A 88 12.73 13.15 34.65
N PRO A 89 14.02 12.78 34.69
CA PRO A 89 14.88 13.15 35.80
C PRO A 89 15.13 14.66 35.82
N ARG A 90 15.32 15.23 37.01
CA ARG A 90 15.79 16.61 37.15
C ARG A 90 17.26 16.65 36.73
N LEU A 91 17.58 17.49 35.76
CA LEU A 91 18.96 17.70 35.31
C LEU A 91 19.68 18.66 36.25
N SER A 92 20.96 18.41 36.52
CA SER A 92 21.80 19.38 37.21
C SER A 92 22.10 20.58 36.29
N PHE A 93 22.47 21.70 36.88
CA PHE A 93 22.86 22.89 36.13
C PHE A 93 24.03 22.60 35.17
N GLU A 94 25.07 21.94 35.66
CA GLU A 94 26.26 21.55 34.88
C GLU A 94 25.90 20.68 33.67
N GLU A 95 24.99 19.71 33.84
CA GLU A 95 24.53 18.87 32.74
C GLU A 95 23.75 19.69 31.68
N SER A 96 22.92 20.62 32.12
CA SER A 96 22.16 21.48 31.22
C SER A 96 23.08 22.40 30.40
N GLU A 97 24.10 22.98 31.03
CA GLU A 97 25.11 23.81 30.35
C GLU A 97 25.96 22.99 29.39
N ARG A 98 26.38 21.78 29.79
CA ARG A 98 27.13 20.87 28.91
C ARG A 98 26.34 20.53 27.65
N ARG A 99 25.04 20.23 27.77
CA ARG A 99 24.16 19.98 26.62
C ARG A 99 24.01 21.22 25.74
N ALA A 100 23.80 22.39 26.34
CA ALA A 100 23.66 23.64 25.61
C ALA A 100 24.93 23.98 24.81
N LYS A 101 26.11 23.81 25.41
CA LYS A 101 27.40 23.99 24.74
C LYS A 101 27.56 23.01 23.57
N LEU A 102 27.29 21.72 23.80
CA LEU A 102 27.36 20.69 22.75
C LEU A 102 26.44 21.01 21.56
N LEU A 103 25.23 21.50 21.82
CA LEU A 103 24.31 21.87 20.74
C LEU A 103 24.81 23.07 19.94
N LYS A 104 25.45 24.06 20.59
CA LYS A 104 26.08 25.20 19.89
C LYS A 104 27.23 24.73 18.99
N ASP A 105 28.10 23.86 19.51
CA ASP A 105 29.21 23.30 18.76
C ASP A 105 28.71 22.44 17.59
N TRP A 106 27.69 21.62 17.81
CA TRP A 106 27.04 20.82 16.77
C TRP A 106 26.42 21.68 15.67
N SER A 107 25.79 22.80 16.05
CA SER A 107 25.18 23.73 15.10
C SER A 107 26.24 24.37 14.20
N ARG A 108 27.37 24.79 14.79
CA ARG A 108 28.51 25.32 14.03
C ARG A 108 29.09 24.26 13.09
N TYR A 109 29.32 23.05 13.59
CA TYR A 109 29.83 21.95 12.79
C TYR A 109 28.93 21.63 11.60
N LYS A 110 27.61 21.56 11.81
CA LYS A 110 26.65 21.31 10.73
C LYS A 110 26.56 22.44 9.72
N GLN A 111 26.72 23.69 10.17
CA GLN A 111 26.82 24.83 9.29
C GLN A 111 28.07 24.73 8.40
N GLU A 112 29.23 24.38 8.96
CA GLU A 112 30.47 24.19 8.21
C GLU A 112 30.34 23.07 7.17
N GLN A 113 29.75 21.92 7.54
CA GLN A 113 29.46 20.83 6.60
C GLN A 113 28.56 21.30 5.44
N HIS A 114 27.46 21.99 5.76
CA HIS A 114 26.55 22.50 4.74
C HIS A 114 27.23 23.50 3.80
N MET A 115 28.03 24.43 4.33
CA MET A 115 28.77 25.39 3.50
C MET A 115 29.77 24.71 2.58
N ALA A 116 30.45 23.65 3.05
CA ALA A 116 31.36 22.86 2.23
C ALA A 116 30.63 22.10 1.11
N GLU A 117 29.50 21.46 1.41
CA GLU A 117 28.65 20.79 0.42
C GLU A 117 28.13 21.78 -0.64
N MET A 118 27.62 22.93 -0.21
CA MET A 118 27.14 23.97 -1.11
C MET A 118 28.26 24.52 -2.00
N LYS A 119 29.47 24.67 -1.46
CA LYS A 119 30.65 25.06 -2.25
C LYS A 119 30.99 24.00 -3.29
N ALA A 120 31.01 22.72 -2.91
CA ALA A 120 31.30 21.62 -3.83
C ALA A 120 30.27 21.54 -4.97
N VAL A 121 28.98 21.69 -4.67
CA VAL A 121 27.91 21.72 -5.68
C VAL A 121 28.06 22.91 -6.61
N LYS A 122 28.35 24.11 -6.09
CA LYS A 122 28.59 25.31 -6.92
C LYS A 122 29.76 25.10 -7.89
N LEU A 123 30.89 24.60 -7.39
CA LEU A 123 32.06 24.30 -8.21
C LEU A 123 31.74 23.28 -9.31
N ALA A 124 31.00 22.21 -8.98
CA ALA A 124 30.59 21.21 -9.97
C ALA A 124 29.67 21.81 -11.05
N LEU A 125 28.76 22.70 -10.68
CA LEU A 125 27.87 23.39 -11.63
C LEU A 125 28.62 24.41 -12.50
N GLU A 126 29.56 25.16 -11.94
CA GLU A 126 30.42 26.09 -12.68
C GLU A 126 31.27 25.33 -13.71
N ALA A 127 31.95 24.26 -13.27
CA ALA A 127 32.72 23.40 -14.16
C ALA A 127 31.86 22.76 -15.27
N GLN A 128 30.63 22.32 -14.95
CA GLN A 128 29.70 21.81 -15.95
C GLN A 128 29.32 22.88 -16.99
N ARG A 129 29.10 24.12 -16.56
CA ARG A 129 28.74 25.24 -17.47
C ARG A 129 29.91 25.62 -18.37
N GLU A 130 31.11 25.74 -17.81
CA GLU A 130 32.34 26.03 -18.57
C GLU A 130 32.58 24.94 -19.63
N ALA A 131 32.52 23.66 -19.24
CA ALA A 131 32.66 22.54 -20.15
C ALA A 131 31.63 22.57 -21.31
N LEU A 132 30.39 22.95 -21.02
CA LEU A 132 29.35 23.10 -22.07
C LEU A 132 29.60 24.30 -22.98
N GLN A 133 30.17 25.38 -22.48
CA GLN A 133 30.54 26.55 -23.30
C GLN A 133 31.71 26.21 -24.24
N GLU A 134 32.74 25.56 -23.73
CA GLU A 134 33.88 25.10 -24.53
C GLU A 134 33.43 24.10 -25.60
N LEU A 135 32.63 23.10 -25.21
CA LEU A 135 32.10 22.09 -26.14
C LEU A 135 31.25 22.70 -27.26
N LYS A 136 30.54 23.79 -26.98
CA LYS A 136 29.79 24.55 -28.00
C LYS A 136 30.71 25.24 -29.01
N LEU A 137 31.83 25.80 -28.55
CA LEU A 137 32.82 26.44 -29.44
C LEU A 137 33.52 25.41 -30.34
N GLU A 138 33.75 24.20 -29.82
CA GLU A 138 34.37 23.10 -30.57
C GLU A 138 33.40 22.43 -31.54
N SER A 139 32.18 22.10 -31.08
CA SER A 139 31.19 21.39 -31.89
C SER A 139 29.74 21.60 -31.42
N GLU A 140 28.93 22.26 -32.26
CA GLU A 140 27.52 22.49 -31.97
C GLU A 140 26.70 21.19 -31.96
N GLU A 141 27.05 20.20 -32.78
CA GLU A 141 26.32 18.92 -32.83
C GLU A 141 26.40 18.15 -31.50
N LEU A 142 27.58 18.08 -30.89
CA LEU A 142 27.76 17.42 -29.59
C LEU A 142 27.10 18.21 -28.47
N TYR A 143 27.09 19.54 -28.56
CA TYR A 143 26.40 20.40 -27.60
C TYR A 143 24.90 20.08 -27.56
N GLN A 144 24.27 20.01 -28.74
CA GLN A 144 22.86 19.65 -28.87
C GLN A 144 22.57 18.22 -28.41
N ALA A 145 23.53 17.31 -28.55
CA ALA A 145 23.40 15.95 -28.01
C ALA A 145 23.49 15.93 -26.47
N ALA A 146 24.44 16.64 -25.88
CA ALA A 146 24.67 16.69 -24.44
C ALA A 146 23.52 17.35 -23.65
N LEU A 147 22.77 18.27 -24.27
CA LEU A 147 21.59 18.88 -23.65
C LEU A 147 20.39 17.93 -23.52
N LYS A 148 20.36 16.82 -24.26
CA LYS A 148 19.24 15.89 -24.23
C LYS A 148 19.23 15.14 -22.89
N PRO A 149 18.08 15.06 -22.21
CA PRO A 149 17.97 14.26 -20.99
C PRO A 149 18.15 12.78 -21.33
N ASP A 150 18.88 12.05 -20.50
CA ASP A 150 19.06 10.60 -20.65
C ASP A 150 17.78 9.86 -20.22
N PRO A 151 17.07 9.15 -21.12
CA PRO A 151 15.90 8.37 -20.77
C PRO A 151 16.22 7.17 -19.86
N LEU A 152 17.48 6.73 -19.79
CA LEU A 152 17.91 5.59 -18.98
C LEU A 152 18.12 5.94 -17.50
N LEU A 153 18.08 7.23 -17.15
CA LEU A 153 18.30 7.67 -15.77
C LEU A 153 17.20 7.20 -14.81
N PHE A 154 15.96 7.04 -15.30
CA PHE A 154 14.84 6.59 -14.48
C PHE A 154 14.32 5.22 -14.94
N PRO A 155 14.07 4.27 -14.02
CA PRO A 155 14.13 4.40 -12.56
C PRO A 155 15.56 4.23 -11.98
N PHE A 156 16.03 5.23 -11.21
CA PHE A 156 17.31 5.14 -10.48
C PHE A 156 17.12 4.47 -9.12
N THR A 157 17.84 3.38 -8.87
CA THR A 157 17.86 2.68 -7.58
C THR A 157 19.27 2.61 -7.01
N ARG A 158 19.44 3.00 -5.75
CA ARG A 158 20.70 2.89 -5.01
C ARG A 158 20.42 2.45 -3.59
N GLU A 159 21.12 1.41 -3.15
CA GLU A 159 21.09 0.97 -1.75
C GLU A 159 21.97 1.87 -0.88
N GLY A 160 21.55 2.05 0.38
CA GLY A 160 22.34 2.78 1.37
C GLY A 160 23.62 2.01 1.75
N LEU A 161 24.59 2.72 2.32
CA LEU A 161 25.81 2.08 2.82
C LEU A 161 25.48 1.21 4.04
N ALA A 162 25.98 -0.02 4.05
CA ALA A 162 25.96 -0.87 5.24
C ALA A 162 27.05 -0.44 6.24
N TYR A 163 26.82 -0.69 7.53
CA TYR A 163 27.84 -0.43 8.56
C TYR A 163 29.08 -1.32 8.41
N THR A 164 28.91 -2.52 7.85
CA THR A 164 30.00 -3.49 7.63
C THR A 164 29.79 -4.17 6.27
N PRO A 165 30.85 -4.40 5.48
CA PRO A 165 30.74 -5.10 4.20
C PRO A 165 30.29 -6.57 4.39
N PRO A 166 29.67 -7.17 3.36
CA PRO A 166 29.20 -8.55 3.42
C PRO A 166 30.37 -9.54 3.52
N LYS A 167 30.16 -10.63 4.26
CA LYS A 167 31.10 -11.76 4.34
C LYS A 167 30.73 -12.81 3.30
N ALA A 168 31.67 -13.15 2.41
CA ALA A 168 31.43 -14.07 1.29
C ALA A 168 31.04 -15.51 1.73
N THR A 169 31.50 -15.96 2.89
CA THR A 169 31.27 -17.32 3.42
C THR A 169 30.16 -17.38 4.47
N TYR A 170 29.35 -16.34 4.60
CA TYR A 170 28.25 -16.32 5.55
C TYR A 170 27.01 -17.04 5.01
N TYR A 171 26.59 -18.08 5.72
CA TYR A 171 25.33 -18.78 5.46
C TYR A 171 24.29 -18.31 6.49
N ALA A 172 23.24 -17.65 5.99
CA ALA A 172 22.12 -17.24 6.83
C ALA A 172 21.30 -18.48 7.26
N PRO A 173 20.73 -18.47 8.48
CA PRO A 173 19.84 -19.56 8.92
C PRO A 173 18.52 -19.55 8.13
N ASP A 174 17.92 -20.73 7.99
CA ASP A 174 16.63 -20.89 7.32
C ASP A 174 15.49 -20.24 8.11
N GLY A 175 14.54 -19.63 7.38
CA GLY A 175 13.37 -18.97 7.96
C GLY A 175 12.20 -18.84 6.98
N LYS A 176 11.01 -18.54 7.49
CA LYS A 176 9.80 -18.28 6.69
C LYS A 176 9.42 -16.80 6.76
N TYR A 177 9.22 -16.17 5.60
CA TYR A 177 8.69 -14.82 5.53
C TYR A 177 7.17 -14.86 5.32
N ASN A 178 6.41 -14.38 6.31
CA ASN A 178 4.96 -14.22 6.21
C ASN A 178 4.63 -12.73 6.13
N ASN A 179 4.05 -12.29 5.01
CA ASN A 179 3.61 -10.91 4.87
C ASN A 179 2.35 -10.67 5.72
N ILE A 180 2.46 -9.82 6.74
CA ILE A 180 1.37 -9.43 7.66
C ILE A 180 0.87 -8.00 7.40
N THR A 181 1.17 -7.42 6.23
CA THR A 181 0.72 -6.06 5.87
C THR A 181 -0.80 -6.03 5.80
N LYS A 182 -1.42 -5.06 6.50
CA LYS A 182 -2.89 -4.92 6.54
C LYS A 182 -3.39 -4.43 5.18
N VAL A 183 -4.37 -5.13 4.62
CA VAL A 183 -5.05 -4.71 3.39
C VAL A 183 -6.24 -3.83 3.77
N TYR A 184 -6.24 -2.60 3.25
CA TYR A 184 -7.33 -1.65 3.44
C TYR A 184 -8.22 -1.67 2.18
N THR A 185 -9.50 -2.01 2.35
CA THR A 185 -10.48 -2.04 1.26
C THR A 185 -11.42 -0.84 1.34
N GLN A 186 -11.67 -0.22 0.19
CA GLN A 186 -12.60 0.91 0.00
C GLN A 186 -13.99 0.43 -0.39
#